data_AF-A0A662P7U7-F1
#
_entry.id   AF-A0A662P7U7-F1
#
_cell.length_a   1.000
_cell.length_b   1.000
_cell.length_c   1.000
_cell.angle_alpha   90.00
_cell.angle_beta   90.00
_cell.angle_gamma   90.00
#
_symmetry.space_group_name_H-M   'P 1'
#
loop_
_entity.id
_entity.type
_entity.pdbx_description
1 polymer ?
#
loop_
_entity_poly.entity_id
_entity_poly.type
_entity_poly.pdbx_seq_one_letter_code
_entity_poly.pdbx_strand_id
1 'polypeptide(L)'
;EEIWMQTYGHNISEAPTKHIENYMEDYAFSVLEMHNGYVIAGYTFINEEGTPTIFLVKTDKDGKEICDQLYGTEGSSFGGPMIKTGKNEFVLLANIWAPENSDIWLMKIAVK
;
A
#
# COMPACT_ATOMS: atom_id res chain seq x y z
N GLU A 1 20.73 -12.08 -14.22
CA GLU A 1 19.83 -11.50 -15.23
C GLU A 1 18.60 -10.97 -14.51
N GLU A 2 18.04 -9.86 -15.00
CA GLU A 2 16.74 -9.36 -14.54
C GLU A 2 15.65 -10.27 -15.13
N ILE A 3 14.67 -10.69 -14.31
CA ILE A 3 13.56 -11.55 -14.77
C ILE A 3 12.39 -10.69 -15.26
N TRP A 4 11.97 -9.70 -14.47
CA TRP A 4 10.97 -8.70 -14.83
C TRP A 4 11.07 -7.48 -13.89
N MET A 5 10.47 -6.37 -14.32
CA MET A 5 10.28 -5.16 -13.52
C MET A 5 8.86 -4.62 -13.76
N GLN A 6 8.18 -4.20 -12.70
CA GLN A 6 6.84 -3.61 -12.74
C GLN A 6 6.75 -2.47 -11.73
N THR A 7 5.85 -1.51 -11.98
CA THR A 7 5.55 -0.39 -11.09
C THR A 7 4.09 -0.47 -10.64
N TYR A 8 3.84 -0.22 -9.36
CA TYR A 8 2.49 -0.20 -8.79
C TYR A 8 2.28 1.14 -8.11
N GLY A 9 1.13 1.75 -8.36
CA GLY A 9 0.84 3.08 -7.85
C GLY A 9 -0.39 3.68 -8.51
N HIS A 10 -1.05 4.60 -7.81
CA HIS A 10 -2.19 5.33 -8.36
C HIS A 10 -1.68 6.53 -9.15
N ASN A 11 -1.30 6.30 -10.41
CA ASN A 11 -1.15 7.40 -11.36
C ASN A 11 -2.51 8.06 -11.57
N ILE A 12 -2.80 9.16 -10.87
CA ILE A 12 -3.90 10.08 -11.25
C ILE A 12 -3.68 10.75 -12.63
N SER A 13 -2.66 10.36 -13.39
CA SER A 13 -2.33 10.93 -14.71
C SER A 13 -3.18 10.41 -15.88
N GLU A 14 -4.33 9.77 -15.65
CA GLU A 14 -5.38 9.67 -16.69
C GLU A 14 -6.20 10.96 -16.84
N ALA A 15 -5.85 12.05 -16.13
CA ALA A 15 -6.35 13.38 -16.46
C ALA A 15 -5.58 13.95 -17.68
N PRO A 16 -6.22 14.14 -18.85
CA PRO A 16 -5.57 14.86 -19.93
C PRO A 16 -5.49 16.33 -19.52
N THR A 17 -4.29 16.88 -19.60
CA THR A 17 -3.91 18.29 -19.42
C THR A 17 -3.87 18.87 -17.99
N LYS A 18 -2.66 19.37 -17.69
CA LYS A 18 -2.33 20.74 -17.25
C LYS A 18 -1.63 20.74 -15.89
N HIS A 19 -0.38 21.20 -15.91
CA HIS A 19 0.47 21.57 -14.77
C HIS A 19 -0.31 21.85 -13.48
N ILE A 20 -0.32 20.90 -12.55
CA ILE A 20 -0.55 21.13 -11.13
C ILE A 20 0.56 20.37 -10.40
N GLU A 21 1.38 21.12 -9.67
CA GLU A 21 2.58 20.68 -8.95
C GLU A 21 2.22 19.96 -7.65
N ASN A 22 1.54 18.81 -7.71
CA ASN A 22 1.36 17.94 -6.55
C ASN A 22 1.58 16.49 -6.97
N TYR A 23 2.85 16.06 -6.97
CA TYR A 23 3.20 14.65 -7.11
C TYR A 23 2.65 13.92 -5.90
N MET A 24 1.61 13.13 -6.10
CA MET A 24 1.19 12.17 -5.08
C MET A 24 2.22 11.04 -5.08
N GLU A 25 2.95 10.92 -3.98
CA GLU A 25 4.07 9.99 -3.87
C GLU A 25 3.62 8.66 -3.25
N ASP A 26 4.05 7.56 -3.85
CA ASP A 26 3.82 6.21 -3.34
C ASP A 26 5.10 5.67 -2.70
N TYR A 27 4.98 5.12 -1.49
CA TYR A 27 6.10 4.57 -0.73
C TYR A 27 5.84 3.13 -0.36
N ALA A 28 6.80 2.23 -0.60
CA ALA A 28 6.73 0.82 -0.21
C ALA A 28 7.61 0.53 1.02
N PHE A 29 7.13 -0.32 1.94
CA PHE A 29 7.81 -0.67 3.19
C PHE A 29 8.06 -2.15 3.39
N SER A 30 7.16 -3.00 2.89
CA SER A 30 7.22 -4.43 3.14
C SER A 30 6.68 -5.22 1.97
N VAL A 31 7.23 -6.41 1.74
CA VAL A 31 6.72 -7.37 0.77
C VAL A 31 6.67 -8.76 1.39
N LEU A 32 5.65 -9.53 1.03
CA LEU A 32 5.52 -10.94 1.39
C LEU A 32 5.24 -11.79 0.16
N GLU A 33 5.96 -12.90 0.04
CA GLU A 33 5.61 -13.96 -0.90
C GLU A 33 4.44 -14.80 -0.35
N MET A 34 3.37 -14.84 -1.15
CA MET A 34 2.17 -15.64 -0.91
C MET A 34 2.08 -16.75 -1.94
N HIS A 35 1.15 -17.69 -1.74
CA HIS A 35 1.06 -18.88 -2.60
C HIS A 35 0.91 -18.55 -4.10
N ASN A 36 0.23 -17.45 -4.41
CA ASN A 36 -0.16 -17.06 -5.77
C ASN A 36 0.53 -15.78 -6.27
N GLY A 37 1.57 -15.30 -5.61
CA GLY A 37 2.26 -14.06 -5.98
C GLY A 37 2.71 -13.28 -4.76
N TYR A 38 2.71 -11.96 -4.84
CA TYR A 38 3.24 -11.10 -3.77
C TYR A 38 2.16 -10.20 -3.18
N VAL A 39 2.37 -9.82 -1.91
CA VAL A 39 1.64 -8.72 -1.28
C VAL A 39 2.66 -7.68 -0.88
N ILE A 40 2.50 -6.46 -1.38
CA ILE A 40 3.34 -5.30 -1.11
C ILE A 40 2.54 -4.36 -0.22
N ALA A 41 3.14 -3.87 0.85
CA ALA A 41 2.57 -2.85 1.71
C ALA A 41 3.37 -1.56 1.60
N GLY A 42 2.61 -0.47 1.57
CA GLY A 42 3.08 0.88 1.39
C GLY A 42 2.15 1.90 2.04
N TYR A 43 2.35 3.16 1.68
CA TYR A 43 1.29 4.17 1.73
C TYR A 43 1.30 4.99 0.45
N THR A 44 0.16 5.58 0.16
CA THR A 44 -0.06 6.54 -0.94
C THR A 44 -0.75 7.78 -0.37
N PHE A 45 -0.57 8.92 -1.01
CA PHE A 45 -1.37 10.11 -0.73
C PHE A 45 -2.60 10.08 -1.62
N ILE A 46 -3.81 10.16 -1.04
CA ILE A 46 -5.08 10.00 -1.79
C ILE A 46 -5.85 11.31 -2.01
N ASN A 47 -5.45 12.39 -1.35
CA ASN A 47 -6.05 13.71 -1.49
C ASN A 47 -5.00 14.83 -1.59
N GLU A 48 -5.41 15.99 -2.09
CA GLU A 48 -4.56 17.18 -2.19
C GLU A 48 -4.05 17.69 -0.82
N GLU A 49 -4.74 17.31 0.25
CA GLU A 49 -4.34 17.61 1.64
C GLU A 49 -3.15 16.77 2.11
N GLY A 50 -2.76 15.74 1.36
CA GLY A 50 -1.56 14.95 1.64
C GLY A 50 -1.71 14.00 2.82
N THR A 51 -2.89 13.41 3.01
CA THR A 51 -3.08 12.36 4.04
C THR A 51 -2.56 11.03 3.52
N PRO A 52 -1.44 10.49 4.07
CA PRO A 52 -0.96 9.17 3.71
C PRO A 52 -1.97 8.11 4.16
N THR A 53 -2.22 7.16 3.28
CA THR A 53 -3.16 6.06 3.48
C THR A 53 -2.42 4.77 3.16
N ILE A 54 -2.57 3.74 3.99
CA ILE A 54 -1.92 2.44 3.77
C ILE A 54 -2.37 1.91 2.42
N PHE A 55 -1.41 1.48 1.62
CA PHE A 55 -1.62 0.95 0.28
C PHE A 55 -1.12 -0.49 0.23
N LEU A 56 -2.01 -1.43 -0.06
CA LEU A 56 -1.66 -2.84 -0.25
C LEU A 56 -1.86 -3.22 -1.70
N VAL A 57 -0.81 -3.74 -2.34
CA VAL A 57 -0.85 -4.26 -3.71
C VAL A 57 -0.68 -5.76 -3.68
N LYS A 58 -1.60 -6.48 -4.32
CA LYS A 58 -1.49 -7.91 -4.55
C LYS A 58 -1.13 -8.14 -6.01
N THR A 59 -0.16 -9.02 -6.23
CA THR A 59 0.32 -9.39 -7.56
C THR A 59 0.27 -10.90 -7.76
N ASP A 60 0.40 -11.33 -9.02
CA ASP A 60 0.74 -12.70 -9.35
C ASP A 60 2.26 -12.96 -9.26
N LYS A 61 2.72 -14.15 -9.67
CA LYS A 61 4.15 -14.53 -9.62
C LYS A 61 5.01 -13.80 -10.64
N ASP A 62 4.40 -13.26 -11.69
CA ASP A 62 5.06 -12.54 -12.77
C ASP A 62 5.05 -11.02 -12.52
N GLY A 63 4.59 -10.59 -11.33
CA GLY A 63 4.51 -9.20 -10.95
C GLY A 63 3.33 -8.45 -11.57
N LYS A 64 2.37 -9.14 -12.18
CA LYS A 64 1.16 -8.46 -12.65
C LYS A 64 0.25 -8.16 -11.46
N GLU A 65 -0.20 -6.92 -11.36
CA GLU A 65 -1.19 -6.54 -10.36
C GLU A 65 -2.50 -7.33 -10.52
N ILE A 66 -2.96 -7.90 -9.42
CA ILE A 66 -4.25 -8.58 -9.31
C ILE A 66 -5.28 -7.62 -8.74
N CYS A 67 -4.90 -6.90 -7.67
CA CYS A 67 -5.71 -5.85 -7.07
C CYS A 67 -4.88 -5.01 -6.11
N ASP A 68 -5.40 -3.83 -5.80
CA ASP A 68 -4.92 -2.95 -4.75
C ASP A 68 -6.04 -2.62 -3.75
N GLN A 69 -5.65 -2.23 -2.54
CA GLN A 69 -6.56 -1.83 -1.48
C GLN A 69 -5.97 -0.73 -0.62
N LEU A 70 -6.82 0.22 -0.24
CA LEU A 70 -6.49 1.33 0.65
C LEU A 70 -7.03 1.07 2.05
N TYR A 71 -6.22 1.31 3.06
CA TYR A 71 -6.60 1.24 4.46
C TYR A 71 -6.19 2.53 5.19
N GLY A 72 -7.15 3.18 5.82
CA GLY A 72 -6.90 4.41 6.56
C GLY A 72 -8.13 4.83 7.36
N THR A 73 -7.93 5.79 8.25
CA THR A 73 -9.00 6.49 8.98
C THR A 73 -9.01 7.95 8.55
N GLU A 74 -9.76 8.81 9.23
CA GLU A 74 -9.71 10.28 9.04
C GLU A 74 -8.31 10.87 9.35
N GLY A 75 -7.35 10.08 9.87
CA GLY A 75 -5.96 10.45 10.10
C GLY A 75 -4.94 9.78 9.16
N SER A 76 -3.72 10.33 9.17
CA SER A 76 -2.57 9.83 8.41
C SER A 76 -2.20 8.41 8.86
N SER A 77 -2.17 7.45 7.94
CA SER A 77 -1.87 6.04 8.23
C SER A 77 -0.69 5.56 7.42
N PHE A 78 0.35 5.08 8.09
CA PHE A 78 1.58 4.60 7.45
C PHE A 78 1.64 3.08 7.51
N GLY A 79 1.75 2.43 6.35
CA GLY A 79 2.00 0.99 6.27
C GLY A 79 3.37 0.65 6.84
N GLY A 80 3.46 -0.45 7.60
CA GLY A 80 4.69 -0.90 8.24
C GLY A 80 5.04 -2.35 7.89
N PRO A 81 5.84 -3.03 8.74
CA PRO A 81 6.29 -4.38 8.45
C PRO A 81 5.11 -5.37 8.43
N MET A 82 5.19 -6.33 7.53
CA MET A 82 4.25 -7.45 7.46
C MET A 82 4.90 -8.77 7.90
N ILE A 83 4.11 -9.63 8.53
CA ILE A 83 4.52 -11.00 8.88
C ILE A 83 3.43 -11.98 8.44
N LYS A 84 3.84 -12.99 7.66
CA LYS A 84 2.95 -14.09 7.28
C LYS A 84 2.58 -14.91 8.51
N THR A 85 1.29 -15.12 8.75
CA THR A 85 0.78 -15.89 9.89
C THR A 85 0.11 -17.22 9.48
N GLY A 86 -0.12 -17.42 8.17
CA GLY A 86 -0.68 -18.65 7.62
C GLY A 86 -0.47 -18.75 6.11
N LYS A 87 -1.08 -19.75 5.46
CA LYS A 87 -0.94 -19.96 4.01
C LYS A 87 -1.36 -18.72 3.21
N ASN A 88 -2.46 -18.09 3.63
CA ASN A 88 -3.10 -16.94 3.00
C ASN A 88 -3.40 -15.83 4.02
N GLU A 89 -2.63 -15.73 5.10
CA GLU A 89 -2.86 -14.73 6.15
C GLU A 89 -1.56 -14.02 6.50
N PHE A 90 -1.67 -12.73 6.80
CA PHE A 90 -0.57 -11.95 7.34
C PHE A 90 -1.07 -10.95 8.37
N VAL A 91 -0.14 -10.44 9.17
CA VAL A 91 -0.36 -9.26 9.99
C VAL A 91 0.46 -8.10 9.44
N LEU A 92 -0.07 -6.89 9.55
CA LEU A 92 0.56 -5.61 9.23
C LEU A 92 0.57 -4.77 10.50
N LEU A 93 1.74 -4.21 10.84
CA LEU A 93 1.80 -3.09 11.79
C LEU A 93 1.67 -1.78 11.02
N ALA A 94 0.92 -0.84 11.57
CA ALA A 94 0.79 0.50 11.03
C ALA A 94 0.76 1.54 12.16
N ASN A 95 1.16 2.76 11.84
CA ASN A 95 0.98 3.90 12.74
C ASN A 95 -0.18 4.73 12.24
N ILE A 96 -1.07 5.10 13.15
CA ILE A 96 -2.02 6.20 12.93
C ILE A 96 -1.43 7.45 13.53
N TRP A 97 -1.44 8.51 12.75
CA TRP A 97 -1.15 9.85 13.20
C TRP A 97 -2.42 10.69 13.04
N ALA A 98 -2.98 11.07 14.19
CA ALA A 98 -4.07 12.04 14.29
C ALA A 98 -3.72 13.06 15.38
N PRO A 99 -4.09 14.35 15.24
CA PRO A 99 -3.70 15.41 16.17
C PRO A 99 -3.93 15.09 17.65
N GLU A 100 -4.97 14.33 17.97
CA GLU A 100 -5.35 13.98 19.34
C GLU A 100 -5.28 12.47 19.65
N ASN A 101 -4.98 11.62 18.66
CA ASN A 101 -5.12 10.17 18.80
C ASN A 101 -4.17 9.38 17.88
N SER A 102 -2.86 9.58 18.05
CA SER A 102 -1.87 8.71 17.42
C SER A 102 -1.80 7.38 18.17
N ASP A 103 -1.90 6.28 17.44
CA ASP A 103 -1.89 4.93 18.00
C ASP A 103 -1.23 3.92 17.05
N ILE A 104 -0.91 2.73 17.56
CA ILE A 104 -0.36 1.61 16.80
C ILE A 104 -1.50 0.68 16.40
N TRP A 105 -1.58 0.37 15.12
CA TRP A 105 -2.51 -0.60 14.58
C TRP A 105 -1.81 -1.94 14.28
N LEU A 106 -2.45 -3.02 14.72
CA LEU A 106 -2.16 -4.38 14.28
C LEU A 106 -3.34 -4.88 13.46
N MET A 107 -3.13 -5.05 12.15
CA MET A 107 -4.15 -5.55 11.24
C MET A 107 -3.84 -6.99 10.87
N LYS A 108 -4.82 -7.90 11.01
CA LYS A 108 -4.72 -9.26 10.46
C LYS A 108 -5.57 -9.37 9.21
N ILE A 109 -4.96 -9.73 8.09
CA ILE A 109 -5.59 -9.75 6.77
C ILE A 109 -5.49 -11.14 6.16
N ALA A 110 -6.62 -11.62 5.63
CA ALA A 110 -6.69 -12.83 4.83
C ALA A 110 -6.68 -12.47 3.33
N VAL A 111 -5.76 -13.07 2.59
CA VAL A 111 -5.63 -12.94 1.13
C VAL A 111 -6.58 -13.97 0.50
N LYS A 112 -7.63 -13.49 -0.16
CA LYS A 112 -8.49 -14.34 -1.00
C LYS A 112 -7.79 -14.67 -2.31
#